data_AF-A0A1F9D0I8-F1
#
_entry.id   AF-A0A1F9D0I8-F1
#
_cell.length_a   1.000
_cell.length_b   1.000
_cell.length_c   1.000
_cell.angle_alpha   90.00
_cell.angle_beta   90.00
_cell.angle_gamma   90.00
#
_symmetry.space_group_name_H-M   'P 1'
#
loop_
_entity.id
_entity.type
_entity.pdbx_description
1 polymer ?
#
loop_
_entity_poly.entity_id
_entity_poly.type
_entity_poly.pdbx_seq_one_letter_code
_entity_poly.pdbx_strand_id
1 'polypeptide(L)' 'MIGKADILRLSVSERIQLAQDIWDSIVEVPDSVPLTDEQKAQLDRRLDAYHRDPNAGSPWSVVRK' A
#
# COMPACT_ATOMS: atom_id res chain seq x y z
N MET A 1 -13.91 -4.80 22.76
CA MET A 1 -13.91 -4.80 21.29
C MET A 1 -14.47 -3.47 20.85
N ILE A 2 -13.69 -2.63 20.16
CA ILE A 2 -14.17 -1.32 19.67
C ILE A 2 -15.09 -1.58 18.47
N GLY A 3 -16.35 -1.13 18.55
CA GLY A 3 -17.30 -1.30 17.46
C GLY A 3 -17.16 -0.20 16.41
N LYS A 4 -17.65 -0.44 15.18
CA LYS A 4 -17.70 0.58 14.12
C LYS A 4 -18.37 1.88 14.57
N ALA A 5 -19.41 1.78 15.41
CA ALA A 5 -20.10 2.94 15.97
C ALA A 5 -19.19 3.80 16.86
N ASP A 6 -18.25 3.18 17.59
CA ASP A 6 -17.29 3.89 18.44
C ASP A 6 -16.22 4.59 17.60
N ILE A 7 -15.75 3.95 16.53
CA ILE A 7 -14.80 4.55 15.56
C ILE A 7 -15.41 5.78 14.89
N LEU A 8 -16.70 5.74 14.54
CA LEU A 8 -17.37 6.86 13.88
C LEU A 8 -17.61 8.07 14.80
N ARG A 9 -17.48 7.90 16.12
CA ARG A 9 -17.53 9.01 17.09
C ARG A 9 -16.21 9.77 17.18
N LEU A 10 -15.11 9.17 16.72
CA LEU A 10 -13.82 9.84 16.60
C LEU A 10 -13.90 10.95 15.55
N SER A 11 -13.12 12.02 15.74
CA SER A 11 -12.89 13.02 14.72
C SER A 11 -12.25 12.41 13.47
N VAL A 12 -12.27 13.14 12.35
CA VAL A 12 -11.62 12.68 11.11
C VAL A 12 -10.14 12.38 11.34
N SER A 13 -9.42 13.26 12.05
CA SER A 13 -7.99 13.10 12.33
C SER A 13 -7.71 11.86 13.19
N GLU A 14 -8.51 11.60 14.23
CA GLU A 14 -8.36 10.41 15.07
C GLU A 14 -8.66 9.12 14.29
N ARG A 15 -9.63 9.13 13.37
CA ARG A 15 -9.87 7.98 12.49
C ARG A 15 -8.72 7.72 11.53
N ILE A 16 -8.10 8.79 10.99
CA ILE A 16 -6.92 8.67 10.13
C ILE A 16 -5.76 8.07 10.94
N GLN A 17 -5.51 8.57 12.15
CA GLN A 17 -4.47 8.04 13.03
C GLN A 17 -4.72 6.57 13.37
N LEU A 18 -5.94 6.21 13.75
CA LEU A 18 -6.30 4.82 14.05
C LEU A 18 -6.10 3.91 12.82
N ALA A 19 -6.44 4.38 11.62
CA ALA A 19 -6.20 3.61 10.40
C ALA A 19 -4.71 3.39 10.14
N GLN A 20 -3.89 4.41 10.40
CA GLN A 20 -2.43 4.33 10.31
C GLN A 20 -1.88 3.33 11.34
N ASP A 21 -2.28 3.45 12.61
CA ASP A 21 -1.81 2.57 13.69
C ASP A 21 -2.17 1.10 13.42
N ILE A 22 -3.38 0.84 12.90
CA ILE A 22 -3.79 -0.52 12.48
C ILE A 22 -2.91 -0.99 11.31
N TRP A 23 -2.68 -0.14 10.31
CA TRP A 23 -1.85 -0.48 9.17
C TRP A 23 -0.42 -0.81 9.59
N ASP A 24 0.17 -0.01 10.47
CA ASP A 24 1.52 -0.23 11.00
C ASP A 24 1.60 -1.55 11.78
N SER A 25 0.57 -1.89 12.57
CA SER A 25 0.52 -3.18 13.28
C SER A 25 0.47 -4.40 12.35
N ILE A 26 -0.06 -4.25 11.13
CA ILE A 26 -0.05 -5.31 10.11
C ILE A 26 1.34 -5.45 9.51
N VAL A 27 2.06 -4.34 9.30
CA VAL A 27 3.44 -4.35 8.80
C VAL A 27 4.40 -5.00 9.80
N GLU A 28 4.14 -4.84 11.11
CA GLU A 28 4.90 -5.50 12.18
C GLU A 28 4.71 -7.02 12.24
N VAL A 29 3.64 -7.54 11.63
CA VAL A 29 3.39 -8.98 11.48
C VAL A 29 3.53 -9.36 10.01
N PRO A 30 4.77 -9.57 9.51
CA PRO A 30 4.95 -9.97 8.13
C PRO A 30 4.49 -11.41 7.98
N ASP A 31 3.22 -11.61 7.61
CA ASP A 31 2.89 -12.65 6.65
C ASP A 31 3.60 -12.25 5.36
N SER A 32 4.91 -12.49 5.30
CA SER A 32 5.72 -12.16 4.14
C SER A 32 5.08 -12.89 2.98
N VAL A 33 4.51 -12.17 2.01
CA VAL A 33 4.18 -12.77 0.72
C VAL A 33 5.53 -13.10 0.11
N PRO A 34 5.95 -14.38 0.11
CA PRO A 34 7.29 -14.71 -0.32
C PRO A 34 7.36 -14.43 -1.81
N LEU A 35 8.22 -13.49 -2.19
CA LEU A 35 8.49 -13.24 -3.60
C LEU A 35 9.54 -14.24 -4.08
N THR A 36 9.28 -14.88 -5.22
CA THR A 36 10.33 -15.65 -5.91
C THR A 36 11.42 -14.70 -6.39
N ASP A 37 12.62 -15.22 -6.64
CA ASP A 37 13.72 -14.39 -7.10
C ASP A 37 13.45 -13.78 -8.48
N GLU A 38 12.67 -14.46 -9.33
CA GLU A 38 12.19 -13.91 -10.60
C GLU A 38 11.24 -12.72 -10.39
N GLN A 39 10.37 -12.78 -9.38
CA GLN A 39 9.46 -11.69 -9.05
C GLN A 39 10.23 -10.47 -8.54
N LYS A 40 11.25 -10.67 -7.69
CA LYS A 40 12.13 -9.58 -7.22
C LYS A 40 12.88 -8.94 -8.39
N ALA A 41 13.52 -9.75 -9.23
CA ALA A 41 14.23 -9.27 -10.42
C ALA A 41 13.32 -8.47 -11.36
N GLN A 42 12.06 -8.88 -11.51
CA GLN A 42 11.09 -8.15 -12.31
C GLN A 42 10.68 -6.81 -11.68
N LEU A 43 10.58 -6.72 -10.34
CA LEU A 43 10.33 -5.46 -9.65
C LEU A 43 11.50 -4.49 -9.83
N ASP A 44 12.74 -4.96 -9.65
CA ASP A 44 13.95 -4.15 -9.83
C ASP A 44 14.03 -3.61 -11.27
N ARG A 45 13.81 -4.48 -12.27
CA ARG A 45 13.78 -4.07 -13.68
C ARG A 45 12.72 -2.99 -13.95
N ARG A 46 11.53 -3.11 -13.36
CA ARG A 46 10.44 -2.14 -13.54
C ARG A 46 10.75 -0.82 -12.85
N LEU A 47 11.39 -0.86 -11.69
CA LEU A 47 11.81 0.32 -10.96
C LEU A 47 12.90 1.09 -11.72
N ASP A 48 13.91 0.39 -12.25
CA ASP A 48 14.94 1.00 -13.10
C ASP A 48 14.37 1.61 -14.38
N ALA A 49 13.38 0.96 -14.99
CA ALA A 49 12.69 1.49 -16.15
C ALA A 49 11.94 2.78 -15.83
N TYR A 50 11.26 2.83 -14.70
CA TYR A 50 10.57 4.03 -14.22
C TYR A 50 11.55 5.17 -13.88
N HIS A 51 12.69 4.88 -13.26
CA HIS A 51 13.71 5.90 -13.00
C HIS A 51 14.32 6.48 -14.28
N ARG A 52 14.44 5.67 -15.34
CA ARG A 52 14.92 6.13 -16.65
C ARG A 52 13.87 6.94 -17.42
N ASP A 53 12.61 6.52 -17.35
CA ASP A 53 11.48 7.24 -17.96
C ASP A 53 10.23 7.15 -17.08
N PRO A 54 9.98 8.17 -16.24
CA PRO A 54 8.80 8.21 -15.37
C PRO A 54 7.47 8.24 -16.15
N ASN A 55 7.49 8.64 -17.43
CA ASN A 55 6.30 8.80 -18.25
C ASN A 55 6.00 7.57 -19.11
N ALA A 56 6.83 6.53 -19.06
CA ALA A 56 6.61 5.29 -19.82
C ALA A 56 5.39 4.48 -19.34
N GLY A 57 4.87 4.77 -18.15
CA GLY A 57 3.69 4.14 -17.58
C GLY A 57 2.39 4.79 -18.06
N SER A 58 1.32 3.99 -18.18
CA SER A 58 -0.02 4.53 -18.43
C SER A 58 -0.59 5.14 -17.14
N PRO A 59 -1.23 6.32 -17.20
CA PRO A 59 -1.93 6.89 -16.06
C PRO A 59 -2.99 5.93 -15.51
N TRP A 60 -3.23 5.98 -14.19
CA TRP A 60 -4.21 5.11 -13.53
C TRP A 60 -5.61 5.21 -14.13
N SER A 61 -6.02 6.42 -14.55
CA SER A 61 -7.31 6.66 -15.22
C SER A 61 -7.46 5.91 -16.54
N VAL A 62 -6.36 5.54 -17.19
CA VAL A 62 -6.35 4.82 -18.47
C VAL A 62 -6.41 3.30 -18.26
N VAL A 63 -5.79 2.79 -17.18
CA VAL A 63 -5.71 1.34 -16.91
C VAL A 63 -6.85 0.81 -16.04
N ARG A 64 -7.49 1.67 -15.24
CA ARG A 64 -8.66 1.28 -14.43
C ARG A 64 -9.91 1.26 -15.30
N LYS A 65 -10.42 0.06 -15.60
CA LYS A 65 -11.74 -0.16 -16.22
C LYS A 65 -12.84 -0.18 -15.16
#